data_AF-A0A1M7ENX7-F1
#
_entry.id   AF-A0A1M7ENX7-F1
#
_cell.length_a   1.000
_cell.length_b   1.000
_cell.length_c   1.000
_cell.angle_alpha   90.00
_cell.angle_beta   90.00
_cell.angle_gamma   90.00
#
_symmetry.space_group_name_H-M   'P 1'
#
loop_
_entity.id
_entity.type
_entity.pdbx_description
1 polymer ?
#
loop_
_entity_poly.entity_id
_entity_poly.type
_entity_poly.pdbx_seq_one_letter_code
_entity_poly.pdbx_strand_id
1 'polypeptide(L)'
;MKTVYIDFTDIGDYEDFYAQLKEKVQLPEHFGDNLDALFDTITGDLEMPLHIEFVNMTVDQLEIFEDLLTTLEDAEEEVEDFTFSYYLEQYEDDEDEEETED
;
A
#
# COMPACT_ATOMS: atom_id res chain seq x y z
N MET A 1 17.10 -3.75 -5.41
CA MET A 1 15.65 -3.46 -5.38
C MET A 1 15.15 -3.90 -4.03
N LYS A 2 14.72 -2.95 -3.22
CA LYS A 2 14.11 -3.20 -1.90
C LYS A 2 12.61 -3.32 -2.11
N THR A 3 11.98 -4.31 -1.48
CA THR A 3 10.51 -4.45 -1.48
C THR A 3 9.98 -4.22 -0.08
N VAL A 4 8.94 -3.41 0.03
CA VAL A 4 8.26 -3.05 1.28
C VAL A 4 6.81 -3.49 1.18
N TYR A 5 6.42 -4.43 2.04
CA TYR A 5 5.07 -4.95 2.10
C TYR A 5 4.28 -4.23 3.20
N ILE A 6 3.14 -3.62 2.89
CA ILE A 6 2.22 -3.04 3.87
C ILE A 6 1.01 -3.94 3.97
N ASP A 7 0.72 -4.41 5.18
CA ASP A 7 -0.37 -5.35 5.44
C ASP A 7 -1.59 -4.57 5.93
N PHE A 8 -2.65 -4.55 5.12
CA PHE A 8 -3.86 -3.78 5.38
C PHE A 8 -4.86 -4.51 6.30
N THR A 9 -4.54 -5.70 6.79
CA THR A 9 -5.42 -6.47 7.71
C THR A 9 -5.85 -5.64 8.94
N ASP A 10 -4.93 -4.87 9.52
CA ASP A 10 -5.15 -4.08 10.74
C ASP A 10 -5.10 -2.56 10.49
N ILE A 11 -5.26 -2.10 9.24
CA ILE A 11 -5.21 -0.67 8.89
C ILE A 11 -6.64 -0.13 8.73
N GLY A 12 -7.10 0.69 9.67
CA GLY A 12 -8.42 1.34 9.59
C GLY A 12 -8.37 2.74 9.00
N ASP A 13 -7.25 3.44 9.18
CA ASP A 13 -7.09 4.84 8.78
C ASP A 13 -5.64 5.20 8.40
N TYR A 14 -5.42 6.47 8.08
CA TYR A 14 -4.11 6.99 7.70
C TYR A 14 -3.09 6.98 8.85
N GLU A 15 -3.53 7.10 10.11
CA GLU A 15 -2.62 7.04 11.27
C GLU A 15 -2.01 5.64 11.37
N ASP A 16 -2.85 4.59 11.24
CA ASP A 16 -2.40 3.20 11.21
C ASP A 16 -1.43 2.93 10.05
N PHE A 17 -1.76 3.45 8.86
CA PHE A 17 -0.91 3.32 7.67
C PHE A 17 0.48 3.94 7.88
N TYR A 18 0.56 5.20 8.33
CA TYR A 18 1.84 5.87 8.53
C TYR A 18 2.65 5.23 9.66
N ALA A 19 1.99 4.70 10.69
CA ALA A 19 2.66 3.92 11.73
C ALA A 19 3.35 2.68 11.14
N GLN A 20 2.64 1.87 10.34
CA GLN A 20 3.24 0.71 9.67
C GLN A 20 4.35 1.10 8.68
N LEU A 21 4.17 2.19 7.94
CA LEU A 21 5.17 2.66 6.97
C LEU A 21 6.49 3.02 7.66
N LYS A 22 6.43 3.76 8.78
CA LYS A 22 7.60 4.15 9.58
C LYS A 22 8.39 2.97 10.15
N GLU A 23 7.73 1.84 10.41
CA GLU A 23 8.41 0.64 10.89
C GLU A 23 9.21 -0.07 9.79
N LYS A 24 8.76 0.05 8.52
CA LYS A 24 9.31 -0.71 7.39
C LYS A 24 10.24 0.12 6.51
N VAL A 25 10.08 1.44 6.52
CA VAL A 25 10.87 2.40 5.75
C VAL A 25 11.56 3.37 6.70
N GLN A 26 12.85 3.64 6.47
CA GLN A 26 13.54 4.70 7.18
C GLN A 26 13.06 6.04 6.61
N LEU A 27 12.05 6.62 7.26
CA LEU A 27 11.55 7.95 6.93
C LEU A 27 12.38 9.03 7.64
N PRO A 28 12.42 10.26 7.11
CA PRO A 28 13.08 11.39 7.76
C PRO A 28 12.45 11.70 9.13
N GLU A 29 13.23 12.23 10.08
CA GLU A 29 12.73 12.64 11.40
C GLU A 29 11.62 13.72 11.34
N HIS A 30 11.52 14.42 10.20
CA HIS A 30 10.54 15.48 9.96
C HIS A 30 9.37 15.05 9.07
N PHE A 31 9.17 13.74 8.87
CA PHE A 31 8.05 13.21 8.09
C PHE A 31 6.70 13.69 8.65
N GLY A 32 5.87 14.27 7.78
CA GLY A 32 4.69 15.06 8.18
C GLY A 32 3.38 14.28 8.35
N ASP A 33 3.39 12.96 8.24
CA ASP A 33 2.20 12.09 8.35
C ASP A 33 1.03 12.53 7.47
N ASN A 34 1.34 12.84 6.20
CA ASN A 34 0.38 13.23 5.18
C ASN A 34 0.86 12.83 3.78
N LEU A 35 -0.03 12.90 2.79
CA LEU A 35 0.25 12.47 1.41
C LEU A 35 1.32 13.32 0.72
N ASP A 36 1.31 14.64 0.92
CA ASP A 36 2.35 15.52 0.37
C ASP A 36 3.74 15.10 0.87
N ALA A 37 3.86 14.85 2.18
CA ALA A 37 5.11 14.39 2.79
C ALA A 37 5.53 13.00 2.29
N LEU A 38 4.56 12.11 2.05
CA LEU A 38 4.82 10.79 1.47
C LEU A 38 5.43 10.92 0.07
N PHE A 39 4.79 11.69 -0.80
CA PHE A 39 5.25 11.94 -2.16
C PHE A 39 6.63 12.59 -2.19
N ASP A 40 6.85 13.64 -1.41
CA ASP A 40 8.14 14.32 -1.27
C ASP A 40 9.24 13.36 -0.82
N THR A 41 8.93 12.48 0.15
CA THR A 41 9.89 11.51 0.66
C THR A 41 10.25 10.46 -0.40
N ILE A 42 9.27 9.94 -1.14
CA ILE A 42 9.52 8.94 -2.20
C ILE A 42 10.36 9.54 -3.33
N THR A 43 10.06 10.78 -3.75
CA THR A 43 10.73 11.45 -4.88
C THR A 43 12.12 12.00 -4.52
N GLY A 44 12.39 12.30 -3.26
CA GLY A 44 13.61 12.99 -2.84
C GLY A 44 14.54 12.23 -1.88
N ASP A 45 13.98 11.47 -0.94
CA ASP A 45 14.71 11.00 0.23
C ASP A 45 14.91 9.47 0.28
N LEU A 46 14.06 8.68 -0.39
CA LEU A 46 14.15 7.22 -0.35
C LEU A 46 15.24 6.66 -1.29
N GLU A 47 15.87 5.57 -0.84
CA GLU A 47 16.85 4.84 -1.65
C GLU A 47 16.17 3.96 -2.71
N MET A 48 16.53 4.18 -3.98
CA MET A 48 16.08 3.39 -5.14
C MET A 48 17.05 2.24 -5.48
N PRO A 49 16.61 1.18 -6.19
CA PRO A 49 15.22 0.87 -6.60
C PRO A 49 14.35 0.40 -5.44
N LEU A 50 13.10 0.86 -5.40
CA LEU A 50 12.13 0.57 -4.35
C LEU A 50 10.80 0.08 -4.94
N HIS A 51 10.24 -0.96 -4.34
CA HIS A 51 8.89 -1.43 -4.61
C HIS A 51 8.06 -1.36 -3.32
N ILE A 52 6.89 -0.72 -3.38
CA ILE A 52 5.89 -0.76 -2.31
C ILE A 52 4.74 -1.64 -2.77
N GLU A 53 4.36 -2.60 -1.94
CA GLU A 53 3.28 -3.54 -2.22
C GLU A 53 2.28 -3.53 -1.06
N PHE A 54 1.00 -3.30 -1.36
CA PHE A 54 -0.08 -3.43 -0.39
C PHE A 54 -0.74 -4.80 -0.51
N VAL A 55 -0.93 -5.47 0.62
CA VAL A 55 -1.55 -6.81 0.69
C VAL A 55 -2.70 -6.81 1.68
N ASN A 56 -3.63 -7.75 1.48
CA ASN A 56 -4.82 -7.92 2.31
C ASN A 56 -5.70 -6.66 2.38
N MET A 57 -5.79 -5.92 1.28
CA MET A 57 -6.71 -4.78 1.20
C MET A 57 -8.15 -5.25 1.05
N THR A 58 -9.07 -4.61 1.76
CA THR A 58 -10.51 -4.83 1.57
C THR A 58 -11.04 -3.87 0.48
N VAL A 59 -12.21 -4.18 -0.08
CA VAL A 59 -12.86 -3.28 -1.06
C VAL A 59 -13.20 -1.92 -0.43
N ASP A 60 -13.66 -1.90 0.82
CA ASP A 60 -13.98 -0.67 1.53
C ASP A 60 -12.73 0.20 1.73
N GLN A 61 -11.57 -0.42 1.97
CA GLN A 61 -10.29 0.29 2.10
C GLN A 61 -9.85 0.95 0.79
N LEU A 62 -10.23 0.43 -0.39
CA LEU A 62 -9.94 1.13 -1.65
C LEU A 62 -10.56 2.53 -1.69
N GLU A 63 -11.79 2.67 -1.19
CA GLU A 63 -12.47 3.96 -1.14
C GLU A 63 -11.86 4.88 -0.08
N ILE A 64 -11.49 4.33 1.09
CA ILE A 64 -10.88 5.10 2.18
C ILE A 64 -9.50 5.65 1.80
N PHE A 65 -8.73 4.85 1.06
CA PHE A 65 -7.35 5.13 0.69
C PHE A 65 -7.19 5.53 -0.78
N GLU A 66 -8.25 5.93 -1.47
CA GLU A 66 -8.21 6.35 -2.89
C GLU A 66 -7.09 7.37 -3.14
N ASP A 67 -7.06 8.45 -2.36
CA ASP A 67 -6.05 9.50 -2.48
C ASP A 67 -4.62 8.98 -2.24
N LEU A 68 -4.43 8.01 -1.34
CA LEU A 68 -3.15 7.36 -1.09
C LEU A 68 -2.69 6.52 -2.28
N LEU A 69 -3.59 5.73 -2.85
CA LEU A 69 -3.30 4.90 -4.02
C LEU A 69 -2.89 5.80 -5.19
N THR A 70 -3.66 6.85 -5.48
CA THR A 70 -3.32 7.83 -6.52
C THR A 70 -1.98 8.50 -6.25
N THR A 71 -1.68 8.89 -5.00
CA THR A 71 -0.38 9.49 -4.65
C THR A 71 0.80 8.56 -4.97
N LEU A 72 0.64 7.25 -4.74
CA LEU A 72 1.70 6.26 -5.03
C LEU A 72 1.81 5.94 -6.51
N GLU A 73 0.70 5.91 -7.24
CA GLU A 73 0.68 5.80 -8.71
C GLU A 73 1.36 7.01 -9.36
N ASP A 74 1.04 8.24 -8.93
CA ASP A 74 1.70 9.46 -9.40
C ASP A 74 3.21 9.43 -9.11
N ALA A 75 3.62 8.92 -7.95
CA ALA A 75 5.04 8.76 -7.62
C ALA A 75 5.75 7.71 -8.50
N GLU A 76 5.06 6.64 -8.90
CA GLU A 76 5.58 5.64 -9.86
C GLU A 76 5.80 6.24 -11.25
N GLU A 77 4.94 7.16 -11.68
CA GLU A 77 5.13 7.84 -12.97
C GLU A 77 6.31 8.84 -12.94
N GLU A 78 6.52 9.52 -11.82
CA GLU A 78 7.53 10.58 -11.68
C GLU A 78 8.94 10.06 -11.34
N VAL A 79 9.04 8.94 -10.62
CA VAL A 79 10.31 8.44 -10.08
C VAL A 79 10.74 7.17 -10.79
N GLU A 80 11.77 7.29 -11.63
CA GLU A 80 12.43 6.13 -12.23
C GLU A 80 12.88 5.17 -11.11
N ASP A 81 12.67 3.86 -11.32
CA ASP A 81 13.02 2.78 -10.39
C ASP A 81 12.19 2.69 -9.07
N PHE A 82 11.15 3.52 -8.92
CA PHE A 82 10.07 3.29 -7.97
C PHE A 82 8.94 2.49 -8.65
N THR A 83 8.32 1.57 -7.91
CA THR A 83 7.18 0.79 -8.41
C THR A 83 6.16 0.55 -7.31
N PHE A 84 4.88 0.51 -7.66
CA PHE A 84 3.78 0.33 -6.72
C PHE A 84 2.80 -0.75 -7.20
N SER A 85 2.26 -1.54 -6.28
CA SER A 85 1.19 -2.50 -6.55
C SER A 85 0.35 -2.74 -5.32
N TYR A 86 -0.93 -3.10 -5.50
CA TYR A 86 -1.81 -3.47 -4.40
C TYR A 86 -2.66 -4.68 -4.75
N TYR A 87 -2.99 -5.47 -3.72
CA TYR A 87 -3.77 -6.70 -3.84
C TYR A 87 -4.87 -6.73 -2.80
N LEU A 88 -6.07 -7.09 -3.26
CA LEU A 88 -7.20 -7.32 -2.39
C LEU A 88 -7.07 -8.66 -1.66
N GLU A 89 -7.62 -8.72 -0.45
CA GLU A 89 -7.84 -9.98 0.22
C GLU A 89 -8.70 -10.90 -0.66
N GLN A 90 -8.30 -12.17 -0.75
CA GLN A 90 -9.08 -13.17 -1.46
C GLN A 90 -10.11 -13.74 -0.51
N TYR A 91 -11.38 -13.54 -0.82
CA TYR A 91 -12.44 -14.36 -0.23
C TYR A 91 -12.43 -15.69 -0.97
N GLU A 92 -12.20 -16.79 -0.26
CA GLU A 92 -12.53 -18.12 -0.78
C GLU A 92 -14.05 -18.11 -0.99
N ASP A 93 -14.50 -18.02 -2.25
CA ASP A 93 -15.89 -18.34 -2.58
C ASP A 93 -16.07 -19.82 -2.19
N ASP A 94 -16.76 -20.08 -1.08
CA ASP A 94 -17.29 -21.39 -0.70
C ASP A 94 -18.40 -21.82 -1.70
N GLU A 95 -18.15 -21.80 -3.02
CA GLU A 95 -19.07 -22.20 -4.09
C GLU A 95 -18.69 -23.53 -4.78
N ASP A 96 -18.03 -24.45 -4.07
CA ASP A 96 -17.81 -25.81 -4.56
C ASP A 96 -18.28 -26.85 -3.53
N GLU A 97 -19.60 -27.05 -3.41
CA GLU A 97 -20.20 -28.33 -2.99
C GLU A 97 -21.72 -28.39 -3.24
N GLU A 98 -22.18 -28.11 -4.47
CA GLU A 98 -23.44 -28.74 -4.91
C GLU A 98 -23.12 -30.13 -5.48
N GLU A 99 -23.18 -31.13 -4.59
CA GLU A 99 -23.29 -32.53 -4.95
C GLU A 99 -24.47 -32.69 -5.94
N THR A 100 -24.16 -32.91 -7.21
CA THR A 100 -25.13 -33.50 -8.14
C THR A 100 -25.30 -34.98 -7.75
N GLU A 101 -26.16 -35.25 -6.77
CA GLU A 101 -26.77 -36.56 -6.59
C GLU A 101 -27.96 -36.72 -7.56
N ASP A 102 -27.93 -37.86 -8.27
CA ASP A 102 -28.95 -38.53 -9.10
C ASP A 102 -29.13 -38.11 -10.58
#